data_AF-A0A9D4PN02-F1
#
_entry.id   AF-A0A9D4PN02-F1
#
_cell.length_a   1.000
_cell.length_b   1.000
_cell.length_c   1.000
_cell.angle_alpha   90.00
_cell.angle_beta   90.00
_cell.angle_gamma   90.00
#
_symmetry.space_group_name_H-M   'P 1'
#
loop_
_entity.id
_entity.type
_entity.pdbx_description
1 polymer ?
#
loop_
_entity_poly.entity_id
_entity_poly.type
_entity_poly.pdbx_seq_one_letter_code
_entity_poly.pdbx_strand_id
1 'polypeptide(L)'
;MTPVVFPKTKLIDWFFTIAQILLDVPCTNDRLSVAEDDNNWFSQKRLQERLRLPQQQMDMLCQALTLLRPGGSLVYSTCSLSPIQNDGVVHMALQQLRNAMAQYVVVDLSDAFASLPFRFFGGCRYGQLALPYLPNNVGPLYVARIERIS
;
A
#
# COMPACT_ATOMS: atom_id res chain seq x y z
N MET A 1 21.68 -5.83 32.36
CA MET A 1 20.55 -5.56 31.44
C MET A 1 19.42 -6.49 31.82
N THR A 2 18.38 -5.97 32.46
CA THR A 2 17.18 -6.76 32.77
C THR A 2 16.41 -7.04 31.48
N PRO A 3 15.99 -8.28 31.22
CA PRO A 3 15.18 -8.60 30.05
C PRO A 3 13.82 -7.88 30.17
N VAL A 4 13.42 -7.19 29.11
CA VAL A 4 12.06 -6.66 28.97
C VAL A 4 11.14 -7.86 28.80
N VAL A 5 10.41 -8.20 29.87
CA VAL A 5 9.38 -9.25 29.83
C VAL A 5 8.10 -8.61 29.35
N PHE A 6 7.73 -8.86 28.09
CA PHE A 6 6.40 -8.53 27.61
C PHE A 6 5.38 -9.45 28.29
N PRO A 7 4.35 -8.90 28.95
CA PRO A 7 3.30 -9.73 29.53
C PRO A 7 2.63 -10.52 28.40
N LYS A 8 2.46 -11.83 28.59
CA LYS A 8 1.63 -12.70 27.73
C LYS A 8 0.16 -12.33 27.89
N THR A 9 -0.21 -11.14 27.42
CA THR A 9 -1.60 -10.77 27.22
C THR A 9 -2.12 -11.57 26.03
N LYS A 10 -3.31 -12.16 26.18
CA LYS A 10 -3.95 -12.96 25.14
C LYS A 10 -4.03 -12.13 23.86
N LEU A 11 -3.44 -12.64 22.77
CA LEU A 11 -3.51 -12.09 21.41
C LEU A 11 -4.95 -11.87 20.88
N ILE A 12 -5.96 -12.29 21.64
CA ILE A 12 -7.37 -12.41 21.24
C ILE A 12 -8.14 -11.08 21.41
N ASP A 13 -7.67 -10.11 22.19
CA ASP A 13 -8.40 -8.85 22.44
C ASP A 13 -8.06 -7.70 21.47
N TRP A 14 -7.13 -7.90 20.53
CA TRP A 14 -6.73 -6.85 19.56
C TRP A 14 -7.53 -6.84 18.25
N PHE A 15 -8.39 -7.84 18.01
CA PHE A 15 -9.22 -7.88 16.82
C PHE A 15 -10.12 -6.62 16.80
N PHE A 16 -9.92 -5.76 15.79
CA PHE A 16 -10.70 -4.55 15.53
C PHE A 16 -10.46 -3.36 16.47
N THR A 17 -9.21 -3.08 16.83
CA THR A 17 -8.85 -1.89 17.65
C THR A 17 -8.12 -0.80 16.87
N ILE A 18 -7.56 -1.10 15.69
CA ILE A 18 -6.71 -0.15 14.97
C ILE A 18 -7.59 0.86 14.21
N ALA A 19 -7.42 2.13 14.53
CA ALA A 19 -8.14 3.22 13.87
C ALA A 19 -7.50 3.63 12.52
N GLN A 20 -6.17 3.62 12.44
CA GLN A 20 -5.44 4.08 11.26
C GLN A 20 -4.22 3.20 11.00
N ILE A 21 -3.99 2.83 9.74
CA ILE A 21 -2.81 2.08 9.28
C ILE A 21 -2.18 2.82 8.12
N LEU A 22 -0.86 3.00 8.15
CA LEU A 22 -0.06 3.30 6.96
C LEU A 22 0.65 1.99 6.55
N LEU A 23 0.33 1.51 5.36
CA LEU A 23 0.90 0.31 4.78
C LEU A 23 1.76 0.70 3.57
N ASP A 24 3.02 1.02 3.86
CA ASP A 24 4.04 1.25 2.85
C ASP A 24 4.73 -0.07 2.51
N VAL A 25 4.46 -0.60 1.33
CA VAL A 25 4.84 -1.98 0.98
C VAL A 25 6.15 -2.06 0.20
N PRO A 26 6.93 -3.15 0.36
CA PRO A 26 8.04 -3.42 -0.55
C PRO A 26 7.50 -3.51 -1.98
N CYS A 27 8.15 -2.78 -2.88
CA CYS A 27 7.80 -2.71 -4.30
C CYS A 27 9.09 -2.66 -5.13
N THR A 28 8.96 -2.51 -6.45
CA THR A 28 10.11 -2.43 -7.36
C THR A 28 10.99 -1.19 -7.17
N ASN A 29 10.59 -0.23 -6.34
CA ASN A 29 11.39 0.94 -5.96
C ASN A 29 12.02 1.65 -7.16
N ASP A 30 11.18 2.05 -8.13
CA ASP A 30 11.59 2.28 -9.52
C ASP A 30 12.71 3.30 -9.68
N ARG A 31 12.70 4.39 -8.88
CA ARG A 31 13.78 5.39 -8.91
C ARG A 31 15.12 4.80 -8.45
N LEU A 32 15.11 4.04 -7.35
CA LEU A 32 16.32 3.39 -6.83
C LEU A 32 16.81 2.32 -7.80
N SER A 33 15.91 1.52 -8.35
CA SER A 33 16.23 0.46 -9.32
C SER A 33 16.80 0.97 -10.65
N VAL A 34 16.64 2.26 -10.98
CA VAL A 34 17.33 2.90 -12.11
C VAL A 34 18.68 3.47 -11.70
N ALA A 35 18.86 3.86 -10.44
CA ALA A 35 20.06 4.52 -9.94
C ALA A 35 21.13 3.54 -9.41
N GLU A 36 20.72 2.37 -8.92
CA GLU A 36 21.60 1.43 -8.21
C GLU A 36 21.46 0.00 -8.72
N ASP A 37 22.58 -0.68 -8.94
CA ASP A 37 22.62 -2.09 -9.36
C ASP A 37 22.67 -3.07 -8.19
N ASP A 38 23.11 -2.61 -7.01
CA ASP A 38 23.23 -3.47 -5.84
C ASP A 38 21.86 -3.96 -5.35
N ASN A 39 21.74 -5.28 -5.16
CA ASN A 39 20.50 -5.98 -4.82
C ASN A 39 19.25 -5.55 -5.62
N ASN A 40 19.43 -5.13 -6.87
CA ASN A 40 18.37 -4.52 -7.68
C ASN A 40 17.24 -5.53 -8.01
N TRP A 41 15.98 -5.10 -7.86
CA TRP A 41 14.79 -5.89 -8.20
C TRP A 41 14.75 -6.40 -9.65
N PHE A 42 15.39 -5.67 -10.58
CA PHE A 42 15.45 -6.04 -11.99
C PHE A 42 16.61 -6.97 -12.34
N SER A 43 17.46 -7.31 -11.36
CA SER A 43 18.47 -8.37 -11.51
C SER A 43 17.83 -9.71 -11.87
N GLN A 44 18.45 -10.47 -12.77
CA GLN A 44 18.00 -11.82 -13.14
C GLN A 44 17.85 -12.74 -11.92
N LYS A 45 18.71 -12.58 -10.92
CA LYS A 45 18.68 -13.37 -9.68
C LYS A 45 17.37 -13.20 -8.90
N ARG A 46 16.72 -12.05 -9.04
CA ARG A 46 15.50 -11.67 -8.30
C ARG A 46 14.22 -11.78 -9.13
N LEU A 47 14.30 -12.33 -10.35
CA LEU A 47 13.14 -12.42 -11.26
C LEU A 47 11.91 -13.05 -10.58
N GLN A 48 12.10 -14.19 -9.90
CA GLN A 48 11.01 -14.90 -9.24
C GLN A 48 10.43 -14.13 -8.05
N GLU A 49 11.27 -13.45 -7.27
CA GLU A 49 10.82 -12.58 -6.18
C GLU A 49 10.03 -11.40 -6.72
N ARG A 50 10.55 -10.71 -7.75
CA ARG A 50 9.91 -9.55 -8.36
C ARG A 50 8.53 -9.88 -8.93
N LEU A 51 8.37 -11.06 -9.55
CA LEU A 51 7.06 -11.48 -10.09
C LEU A 51 6.02 -11.78 -9.00
N ARG A 52 6.46 -12.11 -7.78
CA ARG A 52 5.58 -12.38 -6.64
C ARG A 52 5.17 -11.13 -5.88
N LEU A 53 5.83 -9.99 -6.11
CA LEU A 53 5.57 -8.74 -5.39
C LEU A 53 4.08 -8.34 -5.36
N PRO A 54 3.33 -8.31 -6.48
CA PRO A 54 1.92 -7.91 -6.43
C PRO A 54 1.07 -8.81 -5.54
N GLN A 55 1.33 -10.13 -5.55
CA GLN A 55 0.61 -11.06 -4.67
C GLN A 55 0.96 -10.81 -3.20
N GLN A 56 2.25 -10.63 -2.88
CA GLN A 56 2.68 -10.34 -1.50
C GLN A 56 2.09 -9.01 -1.00
N GLN A 57 2.05 -7.98 -1.85
CA GLN A 57 1.45 -6.69 -1.55
C GLN A 57 -0.05 -6.81 -1.28
N MET A 58 -0.77 -7.61 -2.09
CA MET A 58 -2.18 -7.93 -1.86
C MET A 58 -2.37 -8.68 -0.54
N ASP A 59 -1.55 -9.68 -0.24
CA ASP A 59 -1.64 -10.46 1.00
C ASP A 59 -1.44 -9.57 2.23
N MET A 60 -0.47 -8.66 2.19
CA MET A 60 -0.24 -7.66 3.23
C MET A 60 -1.41 -6.69 3.37
N LEU A 61 -1.95 -6.20 2.25
CA LEU A 61 -3.09 -5.29 2.24
C LEU A 61 -4.34 -5.94 2.84
N CYS A 62 -4.67 -7.16 2.43
CA CYS A 62 -5.81 -7.89 2.97
C CYS A 62 -5.67 -8.11 4.48
N GLN A 63 -4.51 -8.59 4.94
CA GLN A 63 -4.25 -8.77 6.37
C GLN A 63 -4.41 -7.46 7.15
N ALA A 64 -3.79 -6.38 6.69
CA ALA A 64 -3.88 -5.09 7.35
C ALA A 64 -5.32 -4.54 7.41
N LEU A 65 -6.11 -4.70 6.35
CA LEU A 65 -7.52 -4.31 6.33
C LEU A 65 -8.35 -5.06 7.38
N THR A 66 -8.08 -6.35 7.61
CA THR A 66 -8.79 -7.13 8.65
C THR A 66 -8.50 -6.67 10.08
N LEU A 67 -7.40 -5.94 10.30
CA LEU A 67 -7.06 -5.42 11.63
C LEU A 67 -7.80 -4.13 11.98
N LEU A 68 -8.34 -3.43 10.97
CA LEU A 68 -9.06 -2.18 11.17
C LEU A 68 -10.32 -2.41 11.98
N ARG A 69 -10.59 -1.49 12.90
CA ARG A 69 -11.93 -1.36 13.50
C ARG A 69 -12.95 -0.85 12.46
N PRO A 70 -14.26 -1.07 12.63
CA PRO A 70 -15.27 -0.35 11.85
C PRO A 70 -15.09 1.17 11.99
N GLY A 71 -15.12 1.89 10.86
CA GLY A 71 -14.76 3.30 10.75
C GLY A 71 -13.25 3.58 10.76
N GLY A 72 -12.40 2.55 10.79
CA GLY A 72 -10.96 2.67 10.64
C GLY A 72 -10.54 2.86 9.18
N SER A 73 -9.35 3.41 8.97
CA SER A 73 -8.81 3.67 7.63
C SER A 73 -7.40 3.12 7.47
N LEU A 74 -7.07 2.71 6.25
CA LEU A 74 -5.73 2.31 5.84
C LEU A 74 -5.31 3.14 4.64
N VAL A 75 -4.07 3.63 4.66
CA VAL A 75 -3.39 4.19 3.50
C VAL A 75 -2.41 3.15 2.98
N TYR A 76 -2.60 2.72 1.74
CA TYR A 76 -1.68 1.86 1.01
C TYR A 76 -0.77 2.74 0.14
N SER A 77 0.55 2.52 0.21
CA SER A 77 1.50 3.26 -0.62
C SER A 77 2.58 2.39 -1.25
N THR A 78 3.06 2.83 -2.42
CA THR A 78 4.25 2.29 -3.08
C THR A 78 5.09 3.43 -3.65
N CYS A 79 6.38 3.18 -3.88
CA CYS A 79 7.25 4.01 -4.71
C CYS A 79 7.47 3.38 -6.11
N SER A 80 6.41 2.82 -6.71
CA SER A 80 6.42 2.24 -8.06
C SER A 80 5.44 2.93 -9.00
N LEU A 81 5.80 3.03 -10.29
CA LEU A 81 4.94 3.44 -11.39
C LEU A 81 4.08 2.29 -11.92
N SER A 82 4.32 1.05 -11.48
CA SER A 82 3.71 -0.15 -12.02
C SER A 82 2.22 -0.27 -11.65
N PRO A 83 1.29 -0.27 -12.64
CA PRO A 83 -0.15 -0.35 -12.35
C PRO A 83 -0.54 -1.63 -11.60
N ILE A 84 0.15 -2.75 -11.85
CA ILE A 84 -0.14 -4.04 -11.19
C ILE A 84 0.21 -4.02 -9.70
N GLN A 85 1.21 -3.22 -9.30
CA GLN A 85 1.57 -3.00 -7.90
C GLN A 85 0.72 -1.90 -7.24
N ASN A 86 -0.04 -1.12 -8.02
CA ASN A 86 -0.80 0.04 -7.53
C ASN A 86 -2.29 -0.27 -7.48
N ASP A 87 -3.07 0.24 -8.44
CA ASP A 87 -4.49 -0.06 -8.57
C ASP A 87 -4.76 -1.57 -8.71
N GLY A 88 -3.83 -2.32 -9.31
CA GLY A 88 -3.93 -3.78 -9.43
C GLY A 88 -4.00 -4.47 -8.07
N VAL A 89 -3.12 -4.11 -7.14
CA VAL A 89 -3.13 -4.65 -5.76
C VAL A 89 -4.41 -4.26 -5.04
N VAL A 90 -4.82 -3.00 -5.13
CA VAL A 90 -6.06 -2.53 -4.49
C VAL A 90 -7.27 -3.28 -5.06
N HIS A 91 -7.33 -3.47 -6.37
CA HIS A 91 -8.38 -4.24 -7.03
C HIS A 91 -8.44 -5.68 -6.54
N MET A 92 -7.30 -6.39 -6.55
CA MET A 92 -7.21 -7.78 -6.12
C MET A 92 -7.61 -7.94 -4.65
N ALA A 93 -7.18 -7.04 -3.77
CA ALA A 93 -7.53 -7.08 -2.36
C ALA A 93 -9.05 -6.88 -2.15
N LEU A 94 -9.67 -5.91 -2.82
CA LEU A 94 -11.11 -5.69 -2.74
C LEU A 94 -11.92 -6.86 -3.31
N GLN A 95 -11.44 -7.52 -4.37
CA GLN A 95 -12.05 -8.74 -4.91
C GLN A 95 -11.95 -9.90 -3.92
N GLN A 96 -10.79 -10.11 -3.30
CA GLN A 96 -10.56 -11.15 -2.30
C GLN A 96 -11.47 -10.97 -1.07
N LEU A 97 -11.67 -9.71 -0.66
CA LEU A 97 -12.46 -9.35 0.52
C LEU A 97 -13.96 -9.15 0.22
N ARG A 98 -14.40 -9.29 -1.04
CA ARG A 98 -15.80 -9.02 -1.44
C ARG A 98 -16.84 -9.81 -0.64
N ASN A 99 -16.51 -11.04 -0.25
CA ASN A 99 -17.40 -11.93 0.50
C ASN A 99 -17.05 -11.98 2.00
N ALA A 100 -16.16 -11.11 2.48
CA ALA A 100 -15.87 -11.01 3.90
C ALA A 100 -17.10 -10.42 4.65
N MET A 101 -17.18 -10.68 5.96
CA MET A 101 -18.21 -10.06 6.80
C MET A 101 -18.02 -8.53 6.90
N ALA A 102 -16.79 -8.06 6.73
CA ALA A 102 -16.45 -6.64 6.75
C ALA A 102 -16.56 -6.02 5.36
N GLN A 103 -17.03 -4.77 5.31
CA GLN A 103 -17.14 -4.01 4.06
C GLN A 103 -16.07 -2.93 4.00
N TYR A 104 -15.52 -2.72 2.80
CA TYR A 104 -14.45 -1.74 2.56
C TYR A 104 -14.82 -0.84 1.39
N VAL A 105 -14.48 0.45 1.51
CA VAL A 105 -14.68 1.44 0.46
C VAL A 105 -13.37 2.18 0.20
N VAL A 106 -13.12 2.53 -1.06
CA VAL A 106 -12.01 3.41 -1.42
C VAL A 106 -12.48 4.85 -1.25
N VAL A 107 -11.68 5.66 -0.56
CA VAL A 107 -11.93 7.08 -0.38
C VAL A 107 -11.28 7.84 -1.51
N ASP A 108 -12.05 8.66 -2.22
CA ASP A 108 -11.53 9.53 -3.27
C ASP A 108 -10.64 10.62 -2.65
N LEU A 109 -9.39 10.67 -3.11
CA LEU A 109 -8.38 11.62 -2.66
C LEU A 109 -8.17 12.78 -3.63
N SER A 110 -8.93 12.86 -4.73
CA SER A 110 -8.71 13.82 -5.82
C SER A 110 -8.71 15.27 -5.32
N ASP A 111 -9.71 15.66 -4.53
CA ASP A 111 -9.81 17.02 -3.99
C ASP A 111 -8.66 17.36 -3.02
N ALA A 112 -8.28 16.41 -2.17
CA ALA A 112 -7.19 16.59 -1.22
C ALA A 112 -5.84 16.76 -1.95
N PHE A 113 -5.65 16.04 -3.06
CA PHE A 113 -4.40 16.01 -3.81
C PHE A 113 -4.33 17.13 -4.87
N ALA A 114 -5.46 17.70 -5.29
CA ALA A 114 -5.53 18.80 -6.26
C ALA A 114 -4.74 20.04 -5.84
N SER A 115 -4.61 20.27 -4.52
CA SER A 115 -3.87 21.41 -3.96
C SER A 115 -2.36 21.20 -3.89
N LEU A 116 -1.87 19.97 -4.10
CA LEU A 116 -0.45 19.64 -3.97
C LEU A 116 0.32 20.08 -5.22
N PRO A 117 1.56 20.59 -5.09
CA PRO A 117 2.37 21.06 -6.21
C PRO A 117 3.00 19.91 -7.02
N PHE A 118 2.34 18.75 -7.10
CA PHE A 118 2.84 17.55 -7.77
C PHE A 118 2.13 17.30 -9.09
N ARG A 119 2.81 16.63 -10.02
CA ARG A 119 2.17 16.12 -11.23
C ARG A 119 1.55 14.77 -10.92
N PHE A 120 0.25 14.62 -11.13
CA PHE A 120 -0.45 13.35 -10.91
C PHE A 120 -0.79 12.64 -12.23
N PHE A 121 -0.82 11.31 -12.21
CA PHE A 121 -1.33 10.51 -13.31
C PHE A 121 -2.86 10.44 -13.24
N GLY A 122 -3.54 10.89 -14.30
CA GLY A 122 -5.01 10.93 -14.35
C GLY A 122 -5.71 9.61 -14.67
N GLY A 123 -4.96 8.51 -14.82
CA GLY A 123 -5.51 7.19 -15.19
C GLY A 123 -5.71 6.24 -14.02
N CYS A 124 -5.52 6.68 -12.78
CA CYS A 124 -5.75 5.84 -11.60
C CYS A 124 -7.25 5.66 -11.33
N ARG A 125 -7.63 4.45 -10.95
CA ARG A 125 -9.00 4.08 -10.59
C ARG A 125 -9.29 4.21 -9.09
N TYR A 126 -8.33 3.83 -8.25
CA TYR A 126 -8.52 3.78 -6.79
C TYR A 126 -7.64 4.79 -6.06
N GLY A 127 -6.37 4.92 -6.45
CA GLY A 127 -5.43 5.81 -5.80
C GLY A 127 -5.09 7.07 -6.58
N GLN A 128 -4.05 7.75 -6.10
CA GLN A 128 -3.39 8.88 -6.74
C GLN A 128 -1.92 8.52 -6.94
N LEU A 129 -1.37 8.80 -8.12
CA LEU A 129 0.04 8.52 -8.45
C LEU A 129 0.77 9.83 -8.77
N ALA A 130 1.65 10.27 -7.87
CA ALA A 130 2.57 11.36 -8.13
C ALA A 130 3.69 10.89 -9.06
N LEU A 131 3.88 11.61 -10.16
CA LEU A 131 4.84 11.32 -11.22
C LEU A 131 6.10 12.17 -11.07
N PRO A 132 7.29 11.58 -11.32
CA PRO A 132 8.51 12.36 -11.52
C PRO A 132 8.37 13.34 -12.69
N TYR A 133 8.71 14.61 -12.47
CA TYR A 133 8.73 15.64 -13.51
C TYR A 133 9.84 16.67 -13.23
N LEU A 134 10.53 17.16 -14.28
CA LEU A 134 11.76 17.94 -14.12
C LEU A 134 11.64 19.17 -13.19
N PRO A 135 10.65 20.06 -13.34
CA PRO A 135 10.43 21.20 -12.43
C PRO A 135 10.18 20.83 -10.96
N ASN A 136 9.68 19.61 -10.69
CA ASN A 136 9.44 19.14 -9.32
C ASN A 136 9.62 17.61 -9.25
N ASN A 137 10.88 17.16 -9.16
CA ASN A 137 11.28 15.77 -9.38
C ASN A 137 11.04 14.88 -8.15
N VAL A 138 9.79 14.82 -7.69
CA VAL A 138 9.34 13.97 -6.58
C VAL A 138 8.87 12.60 -7.08
N GLY A 139 8.58 11.69 -6.15
CA GLY A 139 8.03 10.37 -6.47
C GLY A 139 9.01 9.44 -7.22
N PRO A 140 8.51 8.38 -7.86
CA PRO A 140 7.08 8.02 -7.96
C PRO A 140 6.50 7.68 -6.59
N LEU A 141 5.25 8.08 -6.35
CA LEU A 141 4.53 7.77 -5.11
C LEU A 141 3.06 7.49 -5.44
N TYR A 142 2.64 6.25 -5.24
CA TYR A 142 1.24 5.86 -5.31
C TYR A 142 0.64 5.86 -3.91
N VAL A 143 -0.59 6.36 -3.76
CA VAL A 143 -1.34 6.37 -2.51
C VAL A 143 -2.80 6.01 -2.77
N ALA A 144 -3.34 5.04 -2.03
CA ALA A 144 -4.77 4.75 -1.98
C ALA A 144 -5.26 4.71 -0.54
N ARG A 145 -6.40 5.35 -0.25
CA ARG A 145 -7.03 5.32 1.07
C ARG A 145 -8.26 4.40 1.03
N ILE A 146 -8.32 3.47 1.97
CA ILE A 146 -9.40 2.49 2.11
C ILE A 146 -9.98 2.60 3.51
N GLU A 147 -11.30 2.64 3.62
CA GLU A 147 -12.01 2.66 4.89
C GLU A 147 -12.79 1.38 5.09
N ARG A 148 -12.77 0.88 6.32
CA ARG A 148 -13.65 -0.21 6.74
C ARG A 148 -14.96 0.39 7.24
N ILE A 149 -16.07 -0.02 6.66
CA ILE A 149 -17.42 0.50 7.00
C ILE A 149 -18.08 -0.31 8.11
N SER A 150 -17.96 -1.65 8.07
CA SER A 150 -18.54 -2.58 9.05
C SER A 150 -17.59 -3.72 9.36
#